data_AF-A0A7C3IUK3-F1
#
_entry.id   AF-A0A7C3IUK3-F1
#
_cell.length_a   1.000
_cell.length_b   1.000
_cell.length_c   1.000
_cell.angle_alpha   90.00
_cell.angle_beta   90.00
_cell.angle_gamma   90.00
#
_symmetry.space_group_name_H-M   'P 1'
#
loop_
_entity.id
_entity.type
_entity.pdbx_description
1 polymer ?
#
loop_
_entity_poly.entity_id
_entity_poly.type
_entity_poly.pdbx_seq_one_letter_code
_entity_poly.pdbx_strand_id
1 'polypeptide(L)' 'MTKILIFFLVAILIILIIIGIAVKSFRTYLDKIFQNFEIQSKKSKEQTKNKVIYEKNGIVVMKGEADKQKNE' A
#
# COMPACT_ATOMS: atom_id res chain seq x y z
N MET A 1 -28.74 10.57 42.06
CA MET A 1 -27.30 10.85 42.00
C MET A 1 -26.52 9.70 41.35
N THR A 2 -26.42 8.52 41.96
CA THR A 2 -25.67 7.34 41.44
C THR A 2 -26.14 6.82 40.07
N LYS A 3 -27.45 6.88 39.78
CA LYS A 3 -28.01 6.47 38.47
C LYS A 3 -27.47 7.31 37.31
N ILE A 4 -27.21 8.60 37.54
CA ILE A 4 -26.59 9.50 36.54
C ILE A 4 -25.13 9.09 36.32
N LEU A 5 -24.41 8.75 37.38
CA LEU A 5 -23.00 8.33 37.30
C LEU A 5 -22.83 7.06 36.44
N ILE A 6 -23.71 6.07 36.63
CA ILE A 6 -23.74 4.84 35.82
C ILE A 6 -24.01 5.17 34.34
N PHE A 7 -24.94 6.09 34.07
CA PHE A 7 -25.28 6.47 32.70
C PHE A 7 -24.08 7.07 31.96
N PHE A 8 -23.32 7.94 32.63
CA PHE A 8 -22.08 8.49 32.07
C PHE A 8 -21.02 7.40 31.82
N LEU A 9 -20.88 6.43 32.73
CA LEU A 9 -19.93 5.33 32.58
C LEU A 9 -20.24 4.50 31.32
N VAL A 10 -21.52 4.18 31.10
CA VAL A 10 -21.99 3.44 29.92
C VAL A 10 -21.81 4.27 28.65
N ALA A 11 -22.11 5.57 28.69
CA ALA A 11 -21.91 6.46 27.55
C ALA A 11 -20.44 6.53 27.11
N ILE A 12 -19.50 6.65 28.07
CA ILE A 12 -18.06 6.65 27.79
C ILE A 12 -17.63 5.32 27.17
N LEU A 13 -18.15 4.20 27.68
CA LEU A 13 -17.84 2.87 27.12
C LEU A 13 -18.27 2.76 25.65
N ILE A 14 -19.47 3.26 25.32
CA ILE A 14 -19.98 3.27 23.94
C ILE A 14 -19.11 4.14 23.04
N ILE A 15 -18.71 5.33 23.51
CA ILE A 15 -17.82 6.23 22.76
C ILE A 15 -16.48 5.56 22.45
N LEU A 16 -15.87 4.87 23.42
CA LEU A 16 -14.61 4.13 23.22
C LEU A 16 -14.75 3.04 22.16
N ILE A 17 -15.86 2.31 22.15
CA ILE A 17 -16.14 1.27 21.13
C ILE A 17 -16.22 1.91 19.73
N ILE A 18 -16.95 3.03 19.60
CA ILE A 18 -17.11 3.74 18.32
C ILE A 18 -15.74 4.22 17.82
N ILE A 19 -14.91 4.80 18.68
CA ILE A 19 -13.56 5.26 18.32
C ILE A 19 -12.69 4.08 17.86
N GLY A 20 -12.74 2.94 18.55
CA GLY A 20 -11.99 1.75 18.16
C GLY A 20 -12.37 1.24 16.76
N ILE A 21 -13.66 1.23 16.44
CA ILE A 21 -14.16 0.84 15.11
C ILE A 21 -13.71 1.86 14.05
N ALA A 22 -13.85 3.16 14.34
CA ALA A 22 -13.45 4.24 13.45
C ALA A 22 -11.95 4.18 13.13
N VAL A 23 -11.09 3.97 14.14
CA VAL A 23 -9.64 3.84 13.97
C VAL A 23 -9.28 2.61 13.13
N LYS A 24 -9.91 1.45 13.40
CA LYS A 24 -9.67 0.24 12.62
C LYS A 24 -10.04 0.44 11.16
N SER A 25 -11.22 1.02 10.90
CA SER A 25 -11.67 1.30 9.54
C SER A 25 -10.76 2.33 8.86
N PHE A 26 -10.35 3.39 9.57
CA PHE A 26 -9.45 4.41 9.05
C PHE A 26 -8.07 3.84 8.68
N ARG A 27 -7.50 2.95 9.53
CA ARG A 27 -6.27 2.22 9.19
C ARG A 27 -6.44 1.37 7.93
N THR A 28 -7.54 0.64 7.79
CA THR A 28 -7.81 -0.15 6.57
C THR A 28 -7.98 0.73 5.32
N TYR A 29 -8.59 1.90 5.45
CA TYR A 29 -8.68 2.87 4.35
C TYR A 29 -7.32 3.44 3.98
N LEU A 30 -6.50 3.81 4.97
CA LEU A 30 -5.12 4.26 4.75
C LEU A 30 -4.27 3.15 4.12
N ASP A 31 -4.33 1.92 4.62
CA ASP A 31 -3.59 0.78 4.06
C ASP A 31 -3.94 0.54 2.60
N LYS A 32 -5.21 0.70 2.20
CA LYS A 32 -5.61 0.61 0.78
C LYS A 32 -5.04 1.73 -0.08
N ILE A 33 -4.94 2.95 0.45
CA ILE A 33 -4.34 4.09 -0.25
C ILE A 33 -2.81 3.90 -0.36
N PHE A 34 -2.15 3.48 0.72
CA PHE A 34 -0.70 3.24 0.74
C PHE A 34 -0.31 1.99 -0.06
N GLN A 35 -1.15 0.95 -0.12
CA GLN A 35 -0.90 -0.21 -0.99
C GLN A 35 -0.83 0.21 -2.46
N ASN A 36 -1.68 1.11 -2.93
CA ASN A 36 -1.61 1.59 -4.32
C ASN A 36 -0.32 2.38 -4.63
N PHE A 37 0.26 3.04 -3.63
CA PHE A 37 1.56 3.72 -3.77
C PHE A 37 2.75 2.77 -3.64
N GLU A 38 2.70 1.79 -2.73
CA GLU A 38 3.81 0.85 -2.52
C GLU A 38 3.89 -0.24 -3.61
N ILE A 39 2.75 -0.65 -4.18
CA ILE A 39 2.71 -1.61 -5.31
C ILE A 39 3.35 -1.00 -6.56
N GLN A 40 3.22 0.32 -6.79
CA GLN A 40 3.88 0.98 -7.93
C GLN A 40 5.41 1.04 -7.75
N SER A 41 5.90 1.17 -6.51
CA SER A 41 7.33 1.17 -6.18
C SER A 41 7.98 -0.21 -6.31
N LYS A 42 7.29 -1.29 -5.90
CA LYS A 42 7.84 -2.66 -5.99
C LYS A 42 7.74 -3.25 -7.41
N LYS A 43 6.67 -3.01 -8.17
CA LYS A 43 6.56 -3.51 -9.55
C LYS A 43 7.55 -2.86 -10.53
N SER A 44 7.88 -1.58 -10.35
CA SER A 44 8.82 -0.87 -11.23
C SER A 44 10.26 -1.41 -11.09
N LYS A 45 10.68 -1.76 -9.87
CA LYS A 45 12.00 -2.37 -9.62
C LYS A 45 12.13 -3.79 -10.18
N GLU A 46 11.05 -4.56 -10.18
CA GLU A 46 11.07 -5.95 -10.63
C GLU A 46 11.02 -6.08 -12.17
N GLN A 47 10.30 -5.19 -12.86
CA GLN A 47 10.35 -5.09 -14.33
C GLN A 47 11.72 -4.62 -14.84
N THR A 48 12.39 -3.72 -14.13
CA THR A 48 13.71 -3.21 -14.54
C THR A 48 14.79 -4.30 -14.39
N LYS A 49 14.76 -5.09 -13.30
CA LYS A 49 15.68 -6.21 -13.10
C LYS A 49 15.59 -7.27 -14.20
N ASN A 50 14.40 -7.52 -14.74
CA ASN A 50 14.18 -8.56 -15.75
C ASN A 50 14.61 -8.14 -17.18
N LYS A 51 14.91 -6.84 -17.38
CA LYS A 51 15.37 -6.30 -18.68
C LYS A 51 16.89 -6.11 -18.74
N VAL A 52 17.59 -6.13 -17.60
CA VAL A 52 19.05 -5.95 -17.53
C VAL A 52 19.74 -7.30 -17.68
N ILE A 53 20.47 -7.47 -18.79
CA ILE A 53 21.22 -8.70 -19.09
C ILE A 53 22.58 -8.67 -18.38
N TYR A 54 23.14 -7.48 -18.16
CA TYR A 54 24.46 -7.34 -17.56
C TYR A 54 24.65 -5.94 -16.95
N GLU A 55 25.28 -5.88 -15.79
CA GLU A 55 25.70 -4.64 -15.11
C GLU A 55 27.13 -4.78 -14.59
N LYS A 56 28.04 -3.90 -15.01
CA LYS A 56 29.39 -3.77 -14.44
C LYS A 56 29.93 -2.35 -14.64
N ASN A 57 30.57 -1.80 -13.60
CA ASN A 57 31.25 -0.50 -13.64
C ASN A 57 30.35 0.65 -14.16
N GLY A 58 29.07 0.67 -13.77
CA GLY A 58 28.11 1.70 -14.19
C GLY A 58 27.59 1.57 -15.62
N ILE A 59 27.96 0.51 -16.35
CA ILE A 59 27.42 0.19 -17.68
C ILE A 59 26.28 -0.82 -17.51
N VAL A 60 25.09 -0.45 -17.98
CA VAL A 60 23.87 -1.28 -17.94
C VAL A 60 23.53 -1.72 -19.36
N VAL A 61 23.51 -3.04 -19.60
CA VAL A 61 23.09 -3.64 -20.88
C VAL A 61 21.66 -4.11 -20.74
N MET A 62 20.76 -3.50 -21.51
CA MET A 62 19.34 -3.85 -21.54
C MET A 62 19.03 -4.73 -22.76
N LYS A 63 18.08 -5.66 -22.62
CA LYS A 63 17.54 -6.44 -23.74
C LYS A 63 16.87 -5.48 -24.74
N GLY A 64 17.55 -5.19 -25.85
CA GLY A 64 16.99 -4.44 -26.97
C GLY A 64 15.89 -5.26 -27.65
N GLU A 65 14.79 -4.61 -28.03
CA GLU A 65 13.79 -5.21 -28.92
C GLU A 65 14.31 -5.07 -30.36
N ALA A 66 15.24 -5.94 -30.75
CA ALA A 66 15.67 -6.03 -32.14
C ALA A 66 14.59 -6.76 -32.96
N ASP A 67 14.02 -6.03 -33.91
CA ASP A 67 13.16 -6.46 -35.02
C ASP A 67 11.91 -7.30 -34.71
N LYS A 68 10.79 -6.58 -34.51
CA LYS A 68 9.46 -7.04 -34.93
C LYS A 68 9.05 -6.44 -36.28
N GLN A 69 10.01 -6.08 -37.15
CA GLN A 69 9.74 -5.91 -38.58
C GLN A 69 10.29 -7.13 -39.32
N LYS A 70 9.63 -8.28 -39.13
CA LYS A 70 9.74 -9.37 -40.07
C LYS A 70 8.44 -9.35 -40.87
N ASN A 71 8.53 -8.88 -42.10
CA ASN A 71 7.49 -8.75 -43.12
C ASN A 71 6.33 -9.75 -42.96
N GLU A 72 5.11 -9.23 -42.91
CA GLU A 72 3.93 -9.82 -43.56
C GLU A 72 3.32 -8.76 -44.48
#